data_AF-A0A067PGF5-F1
#
_entry.id   AF-A0A067PGF5-F1
#
_cell.length_a   1.000
_cell.length_b   1.000
_cell.length_c   1.000
_cell.angle_alpha   90.00
_cell.angle_beta   90.00
_cell.angle_gamma   90.00
#
_symmetry.space_group_name_H-M   'P 1'
#
loop_
_entity.id
_entity.type
_entity.pdbx_description
1 polymer ?
#
loop_
_entity_poly.entity_id
_entity_poly.type
_entity_poly.pdbx_seq_one_letter_code
_entity_poly.pdbx_strand_id
1 'polypeptide(L)'
;MTKACDRRIQHAILDAIESIPHHCSIPALELTPISDLCHETVENERIEFVGDSLLQVCLSLDLYTYLDTVSTHVCSVLRSQLVSNVTLAHLAGKLALPTISNAPEVLHLSANLFSSLGSEGKESTNSILVGRAYNKAHGRGLLKDIKRMANVFETFLGILFFEQGFSAVQLWLRQIYKPLISIAARALHDL
;
A
#
# COMPACT_ATOMS: atom_id res chain seq x y z
N MET A 1 -4.31 2.11 -21.28
CA MET A 1 -5.32 1.85 -20.23
C MET A 1 -5.82 3.18 -19.66
N THR A 2 -7.08 3.27 -19.23
CA THR A 2 -7.74 4.53 -18.82
C THR A 2 -7.67 4.72 -17.30
N LYS A 3 -7.68 5.97 -16.82
CA LYS A 3 -7.76 6.29 -15.37
C LYS A 3 -8.94 5.61 -14.64
N ALA A 4 -9.97 5.19 -15.37
CA ALA A 4 -11.13 4.48 -14.82
C ALA A 4 -10.80 3.01 -14.48
N CYS A 5 -9.95 2.35 -15.27
CA CYS A 5 -9.46 0.99 -15.01
C CYS A 5 -8.62 0.95 -13.73
N ASP A 6 -7.64 1.86 -13.60
CA ASP A 6 -6.77 1.96 -12.42
C ASP A 6 -7.61 2.11 -11.14
N ARG A 7 -8.64 2.97 -11.16
CA ARG A 7 -9.56 3.17 -10.03
C ARG A 7 -10.32 1.91 -9.63
N ARG A 8 -10.85 1.15 -10.59
CA ARG A 8 -11.59 -0.09 -10.30
C ARG A 8 -10.68 -1.10 -9.62
N ILE A 9 -9.44 -1.25 -10.12
CA ILE A 9 -8.43 -2.14 -9.54
C ILE A 9 -8.09 -1.68 -8.13
N GLN A 10 -7.79 -0.38 -7.94
CA GLN A 10 -7.45 0.18 -6.64
C GLN A 10 -8.58 -0.01 -5.62
N HIS A 11 -9.84 0.23 -5.99
CA HIS A 11 -10.99 0.02 -5.10
C HIS A 11 -11.12 -1.46 -4.70
N ALA A 12 -11.03 -2.38 -5.66
CA ALA A 12 -11.10 -3.81 -5.38
C ALA A 12 -9.95 -4.28 -4.47
N ILE A 13 -8.75 -3.72 -4.62
CA ILE A 13 -7.62 -3.98 -3.72
C ILE A 13 -7.92 -3.49 -2.30
N LEU A 14 -8.43 -2.27 -2.13
CA LEU A 14 -8.73 -1.72 -0.81
C LEU A 14 -9.82 -2.53 -0.07
N ASP A 15 -10.90 -2.91 -0.77
CA ASP A 15 -11.94 -3.76 -0.19
C ASP A 15 -11.39 -5.15 0.20
N ALA A 16 -10.45 -5.67 -0.58
CA ALA A 16 -9.79 -6.93 -0.29
C ALA A 16 -8.87 -6.86 0.94
N ILE A 17 -8.22 -5.73 1.18
CA ILE A 17 -7.36 -5.52 2.36
C ILE A 17 -8.19 -5.64 3.63
N GLU A 18 -9.40 -5.08 3.66
CA GLU A 18 -10.30 -5.23 4.80
C GLU A 18 -10.67 -6.69 5.09
N SER A 19 -10.64 -7.54 4.06
CA SER A 19 -10.91 -8.96 4.17
C SER A 19 -9.67 -9.81 4.51
N ILE A 20 -8.47 -9.22 4.62
CA ILE A 20 -7.27 -9.95 5.05
C ILE A 20 -7.51 -10.47 6.48
N PRO A 21 -7.33 -11.79 6.73
CA PRO A 21 -7.54 -12.34 8.05
C PRO A 21 -6.62 -11.70 9.09
N HIS A 22 -7.16 -11.42 10.28
CA HIS A 22 -6.40 -10.83 11.39
C HIS A 22 -5.22 -11.68 11.89
N HIS A 23 -5.12 -12.95 11.44
CA HIS A 23 -4.01 -13.85 11.76
C HIS A 23 -2.84 -13.77 10.77
N CYS A 24 -2.88 -12.90 9.75
CA CYS A 24 -1.68 -12.55 8.99
C CYS A 24 -0.80 -11.67 9.87
N SER A 25 -0.20 -12.29 10.89
CA SER A 25 0.56 -11.62 11.92
C SER A 25 1.84 -11.04 11.34
N ILE A 26 2.24 -9.89 11.88
CA ILE A 26 3.55 -9.31 11.62
C ILE A 26 4.61 -10.32 12.11
N PRO A 27 5.60 -10.69 11.30
CA PRO A 27 6.76 -11.47 11.72
C PRO A 27 7.38 -10.84 12.97
N ALA A 28 7.71 -11.67 13.96
CA ALA A 28 8.38 -11.18 15.17
C ALA A 28 9.73 -10.57 14.78
N LEU A 29 9.98 -9.33 15.19
CA LEU A 29 11.28 -8.67 15.09
C LEU A 29 12.02 -8.85 16.42
N GLU A 30 13.32 -9.14 16.36
CA GLU A 30 14.14 -9.43 17.54
C GLU A 30 15.02 -8.25 17.94
N LEU A 31 15.43 -7.41 16.99
CA LEU A 31 16.45 -6.39 17.20
C LEU A 31 15.88 -4.97 17.20
N THR A 32 14.92 -4.69 16.32
CA THR A 32 14.36 -3.34 16.16
C THR A 32 12.95 -3.25 16.75
N PRO A 33 12.71 -2.36 17.73
CA PRO A 33 11.36 -2.11 18.22
C PRO A 33 10.46 -1.62 17.08
N ILE A 34 9.34 -2.30 16.88
CA ILE A 34 8.34 -1.92 15.86
C ILE A 34 7.89 -0.45 16.08
N SER A 35 7.85 0.04 17.32
CA SER A 35 7.46 1.41 17.68
C SER A 35 8.20 2.51 16.89
N ASP A 36 9.44 2.25 16.49
CA ASP A 36 10.32 3.27 15.93
C ASP A 36 10.12 3.47 14.43
N LEU A 37 9.33 2.61 13.79
CA LEU A 37 9.00 2.66 12.37
C LEU A 37 8.34 3.97 11.93
N CYS A 38 7.56 4.61 12.81
CA CYS A 38 6.79 5.81 12.48
C CYS A 38 7.61 7.11 12.47
N HIS A 39 8.87 7.05 12.91
CA HIS A 39 9.74 8.21 12.98
C HIS A 39 10.40 8.48 11.63
N GLU A 40 10.29 9.72 11.14
CA GLU A 40 10.96 10.20 9.92
C GLU A 40 12.43 10.51 10.24
N THR A 41 13.25 9.47 10.45
CA THR A 41 14.70 9.59 10.66
C THR A 41 15.46 9.31 9.36
N VAL A 42 16.66 9.86 9.22
CA VAL A 42 17.54 9.57 8.06
C VAL A 42 17.84 8.07 7.93
N GLU A 43 17.94 7.36 9.06
CA GLU A 43 18.13 5.91 9.06
C GLU A 43 16.90 5.17 8.53
N ASN A 44 15.70 5.54 9.01
CA ASN A 44 14.45 4.95 8.53
C ASN A 44 14.22 5.24 7.04
N GLU A 45 14.54 6.43 6.54
CA GLU A 45 14.46 6.74 5.10
C GLU A 45 15.39 5.85 4.26
N ARG A 46 16.58 5.51 4.77
CA ARG A 46 17.49 4.57 4.11
C ARG A 46 16.99 3.13 4.14
N ILE A 47 16.34 2.73 5.22
CA ILE A 47 15.72 1.40 5.35
C ILE A 47 14.46 1.32 4.47
N GLU A 48 13.62 2.35 4.44
CA GLU A 48 12.47 2.52 3.54
C GLU A 48 12.89 2.31 2.09
N PHE A 49 13.98 2.95 1.66
CA PHE A 49 14.50 2.80 0.30
C PHE A 49 14.84 1.33 -0.07
N VAL A 50 15.41 0.58 0.87
CA VAL A 50 15.68 -0.86 0.69
C VAL A 50 14.35 -1.63 0.65
N GLY A 51 13.43 -1.30 1.56
CA GLY A 51 12.09 -1.87 1.65
C GLY A 51 11.25 -1.73 0.38
N ASP A 52 11.19 -0.55 -0.22
CA ASP A 52 10.53 -0.32 -1.51
C ASP A 52 11.15 -1.20 -2.59
N SER A 53 12.49 -1.23 -2.70
CA SER A 53 13.18 -2.07 -3.68
C SER A 53 12.84 -3.57 -3.52
N LEU A 54 12.79 -4.05 -2.27
CA LEU A 54 12.39 -5.42 -1.94
C LEU A 54 10.94 -5.71 -2.34
N LEU A 55 10.02 -4.78 -2.05
CA LEU A 55 8.62 -4.88 -2.44
C LEU A 55 8.48 -4.96 -3.96
N GLN A 56 9.14 -4.06 -4.70
CA GLN A 56 9.10 -4.04 -6.16
C GLN A 56 9.55 -5.37 -6.75
N VAL A 57 10.69 -5.92 -6.31
CA VAL A 57 11.21 -7.17 -6.86
C VAL A 57 10.33 -8.37 -6.47
N CYS A 58 9.90 -8.47 -5.21
CA CYS A 58 9.06 -9.58 -4.75
C CYS A 58 7.74 -9.64 -5.51
N LEU A 59 7.04 -8.51 -5.66
CA LEU A 59 5.79 -8.50 -6.44
C LEU A 59 6.00 -8.73 -7.92
N SER A 60 7.12 -8.28 -8.48
CA SER A 60 7.43 -8.57 -9.89
C SER A 60 7.62 -10.06 -10.13
N LEU A 61 8.33 -10.75 -9.23
CA LEU A 61 8.53 -12.20 -9.30
C LEU A 61 7.21 -12.95 -9.12
N ASP A 62 6.39 -12.55 -8.14
CA ASP A 62 5.09 -13.18 -7.90
C ASP A 62 4.14 -12.92 -9.08
N LEU A 63 4.04 -11.70 -9.61
CA LEU A 63 3.21 -11.41 -10.80
C LEU A 63 3.67 -12.20 -12.03
N TYR A 64 4.98 -12.30 -12.27
CA TYR A 64 5.52 -13.13 -13.35
C TYR A 64 5.14 -14.61 -13.20
N THR A 65 5.19 -15.13 -11.96
CA THR A 65 4.89 -16.54 -11.67
C THR A 65 3.38 -16.83 -11.70
N TYR A 66 2.55 -15.94 -11.18
CA TYR A 66 1.10 -16.15 -11.05
C TYR A 66 0.32 -15.81 -12.32
N LEU A 67 0.85 -14.94 -13.19
CA LEU A 67 0.16 -14.44 -14.38
C LEU A 67 0.94 -14.80 -15.67
N ASP A 68 1.31 -16.07 -15.82
CA ASP A 68 2.20 -16.60 -16.87
C ASP A 68 1.76 -16.30 -18.32
N THR A 69 0.47 -16.03 -18.54
CA THR A 69 -0.09 -15.73 -19.88
C THR A 69 -0.37 -14.25 -20.13
N VAL A 70 -0.05 -13.39 -19.17
CA VAL A 70 -0.43 -11.97 -19.18
C VAL A 70 0.72 -11.10 -19.69
N SER A 71 0.40 -10.09 -20.50
CA SER A 71 1.42 -9.19 -21.06
C SER A 71 2.20 -8.44 -19.98
N THR A 72 3.47 -8.12 -20.25
CA THR A 72 4.35 -7.33 -19.36
C THR A 72 3.78 -5.95 -19.02
N HIS A 73 3.02 -5.36 -19.94
CA HIS A 73 2.30 -4.10 -19.71
C HIS A 73 1.28 -4.24 -18.58
N VAL A 74 0.47 -5.30 -18.61
CA VAL A 74 -0.53 -5.56 -17.58
C VAL A 74 0.12 -5.84 -16.23
N CYS A 75 1.19 -6.65 -16.18
CA CYS A 75 1.93 -6.87 -14.93
C CYS A 75 2.45 -5.54 -14.34
N SER A 76 2.89 -4.61 -15.18
CA SER A 76 3.32 -3.29 -14.73
C SER A 76 2.17 -2.43 -14.18
N VAL A 77 0.97 -2.53 -14.77
CA VAL A 77 -0.21 -1.83 -14.25
C VAL A 77 -0.70 -2.43 -12.94
N LEU A 78 -0.81 -3.75 -12.84
CA LEU A 78 -1.19 -4.40 -11.58
C LEU A 78 -0.19 -4.09 -10.48
N ARG A 79 1.12 -4.17 -10.77
CA ARG A 79 2.18 -3.81 -9.82
C ARG A 79 2.02 -2.37 -9.32
N SER A 80 1.77 -1.40 -10.21
CA SER A 80 1.66 0.01 -9.82
C SER A 80 0.50 0.29 -8.88
N GLN A 81 -0.60 -0.47 -8.97
CA GLN A 81 -1.72 -0.38 -8.03
C GLN A 81 -1.38 -1.08 -6.70
N LEU A 82 -0.74 -2.24 -6.75
CA LEU A 82 -0.39 -3.04 -5.57
C LEU A 82 0.70 -2.38 -4.69
N VAL A 83 1.59 -1.58 -5.28
CA VAL A 83 2.64 -0.84 -4.56
C VAL A 83 2.31 0.64 -4.37
N SER A 84 1.08 1.07 -4.67
CA SER A 84 0.71 2.48 -4.50
C SER A 84 0.72 2.86 -3.02
N ASN A 85 1.12 4.11 -2.71
CA ASN A 85 1.14 4.59 -1.31
C ASN A 85 -0.20 4.38 -0.59
N VAL A 86 -1.31 4.43 -1.31
CA VAL A 86 -2.65 4.21 -0.76
C VAL A 86 -2.79 2.75 -0.34
N THR A 87 -2.44 1.80 -1.20
CA THR A 87 -2.43 0.36 -0.87
C THR A 87 -1.55 0.10 0.34
N LEU A 88 -0.32 0.65 0.35
CA LEU A 88 0.64 0.43 1.43
C LEU A 88 0.18 1.05 2.76
N ALA A 89 -0.43 2.25 2.74
CA ALA A 89 -1.01 2.87 3.93
C ALA A 89 -2.14 2.01 4.52
N HIS A 90 -3.03 1.50 3.67
CA HIS A 90 -4.11 0.62 4.09
C HIS A 90 -3.59 -0.72 4.63
N LEU A 91 -2.56 -1.30 4.01
CA LEU A 91 -1.89 -2.49 4.55
C LEU A 91 -1.24 -2.21 5.91
N ALA A 92 -0.55 -1.08 6.08
CA ALA A 92 0.05 -0.70 7.36
C ALA A 92 -1.00 -0.59 8.47
N GLY A 93 -2.14 0.05 8.17
CA GLY A 93 -3.28 0.13 9.09
C GLY A 93 -3.90 -1.24 9.40
N LYS A 94 -4.14 -2.05 8.37
CA LYS A 94 -4.75 -3.39 8.51
C LYS A 94 -3.90 -4.34 9.36
N LEU A 95 -2.58 -4.25 9.21
CA LEU A 95 -1.60 -5.05 9.97
C LEU A 95 -1.31 -4.47 11.35
N ALA A 96 -1.92 -3.32 11.71
CA ALA A 96 -1.66 -2.60 12.95
C ALA A 96 -0.18 -2.24 13.17
N LEU A 97 0.54 -1.88 12.10
CA LEU A 97 1.85 -1.26 12.23
C LEU A 97 1.70 0.09 12.96
N PRO A 98 2.68 0.51 13.76
CA PRO A 98 2.63 1.79 14.44
C PRO A 98 2.80 2.89 13.41
N THR A 99 1.70 3.57 13.13
CA THR A 99 1.63 4.70 12.21
C THR A 99 1.32 5.99 12.97
N ILE A 100 0.86 7.01 12.24
CA ILE A 100 0.35 8.26 12.80
C ILE A 100 -0.90 8.05 13.67
N SER A 101 -1.12 8.93 14.64
CA SER A 101 -2.21 8.83 15.61
C SER A 101 -3.62 8.98 15.00
N ASN A 102 -3.75 9.73 13.91
CA ASN A 102 -5.01 9.94 13.19
C ASN A 102 -5.16 8.98 11.98
N ALA A 103 -4.44 7.87 11.97
CA ALA A 103 -4.50 6.88 10.89
C ALA A 103 -5.94 6.44 10.50
N PRO A 104 -6.87 6.17 11.43
CA PRO A 104 -8.24 5.78 11.06
C PRO A 104 -8.94 6.83 10.19
N GLU A 105 -8.75 8.12 10.48
CA GLU A 105 -9.33 9.20 9.68
C GLU A 105 -8.68 9.27 8.30
N VAL A 106 -7.34 9.16 8.22
CA VAL A 106 -6.59 9.17 6.97
C VAL A 106 -6.99 8.02 6.05
N LEU A 107 -7.15 6.81 6.59
CA LEU A 107 -7.58 5.64 5.84
C LEU A 107 -9.02 5.78 5.35
N HIS A 108 -9.93 6.26 6.20
CA HIS A 108 -11.31 6.54 5.80
C HIS A 108 -11.40 7.60 4.70
N LEU A 109 -10.68 8.72 4.83
CA LEU A 109 -10.68 9.79 3.83
C LEU A 109 -10.03 9.34 2.51
N SER A 110 -8.96 8.55 2.58
CA SER A 110 -8.30 8.02 1.38
C SER A 110 -9.21 7.04 0.64
N ALA A 111 -9.83 6.07 1.33
CA ALA A 111 -10.78 5.14 0.69
C ALA A 111 -11.90 5.88 -0.04
N ASN A 112 -12.48 6.91 0.59
CA ASN A 112 -13.55 7.72 0.02
C ASN A 112 -13.09 8.61 -1.15
N LEU A 113 -11.86 9.12 -1.10
CA LEU A 113 -11.28 9.91 -2.19
C LEU A 113 -11.12 9.05 -3.45
N PHE A 114 -10.64 7.82 -3.31
CA PHE A 114 -10.42 6.94 -4.45
C PHE A 114 -11.70 6.27 -4.96
N SER A 115 -12.73 6.13 -4.13
CA SER A 115 -14.08 5.70 -4.54
C SER A 115 -14.90 6.82 -5.21
N SER A 116 -14.76 8.08 -4.76
CA SER A 116 -15.60 9.21 -5.18
C SER A 116 -15.12 9.97 -6.43
N LEU A 117 -13.94 9.66 -7.00
CA LEU A 117 -13.46 10.24 -8.26
C LEU A 117 -14.16 9.64 -9.52
N GLY A 118 -15.39 9.14 -9.33
CA GLY A 118 -16.24 8.47 -10.32
C GLY A 118 -16.98 9.38 -11.30
N SER A 119 -16.89 10.70 -11.18
CA SER A 119 -17.55 11.63 -12.11
C SER A 119 -16.57 12.70 -12.59
N GLU A 120 -16.14 12.55 -13.83
CA GLU A 120 -15.40 13.52 -14.65
C GLU A 120 -13.99 13.93 -14.18
N GLY A 121 -13.00 13.31 -14.85
CA GLY A 121 -11.68 13.78 -15.35
C GLY A 121 -10.92 15.03 -14.84
N LYS A 122 -11.46 15.85 -13.95
CA LYS A 122 -10.78 16.93 -13.23
C LYS A 122 -10.74 16.51 -11.75
N GLU A 123 -9.73 16.96 -11.01
CA GLU A 123 -9.77 16.88 -9.55
C GLU A 123 -11.16 17.37 -9.10
N SER A 124 -12.00 16.46 -8.58
CA SER A 124 -13.35 16.86 -8.23
C SER A 124 -13.23 17.94 -7.17
N THR A 125 -14.04 19.01 -7.26
CA THR A 125 -14.07 20.08 -6.26
C THR A 125 -14.12 19.50 -4.84
N ASN A 126 -14.80 18.36 -4.67
CA ASN A 126 -14.87 17.61 -3.42
C ASN A 126 -13.51 17.11 -2.92
N SER A 127 -12.66 16.52 -3.79
CA SER A 127 -11.30 16.08 -3.40
C SER A 127 -10.41 17.22 -2.92
N ILE A 128 -10.48 18.37 -3.60
CA ILE A 128 -9.73 19.58 -3.22
C ILE A 128 -10.25 20.13 -1.89
N LEU A 129 -11.57 20.14 -1.69
CA LEU A 129 -12.19 20.57 -0.43
C LEU A 129 -11.80 19.64 0.73
N VAL A 130 -11.83 18.32 0.54
CA VAL A 130 -11.40 17.34 1.55
C VAL A 130 -9.94 17.59 1.91
N GLY A 131 -9.05 17.73 0.93
CA GLY A 131 -7.64 18.01 1.16
C GLY A 131 -7.41 19.33 1.92
N ARG A 132 -8.14 20.40 1.57
CA ARG A 132 -8.07 21.70 2.27
C ARG A 132 -8.60 21.63 3.69
N ALA A 133 -9.74 20.98 3.90
CA ALA A 133 -10.34 20.82 5.22
C ALA A 133 -9.42 20.01 6.14
N TYR A 134 -8.89 18.90 5.64
CA TYR A 134 -7.93 18.07 6.37
C TYR A 134 -6.67 18.87 6.72
N ASN A 135 -6.11 19.62 5.76
CA ASN A 135 -4.93 20.45 5.99
C ASN A 135 -5.19 21.53 7.05
N LYS A 136 -6.35 22.19 7.01
CA LYS A 136 -6.74 23.17 8.02
C LYS A 136 -6.86 22.56 9.42
N ALA A 137 -7.36 21.33 9.53
CA ALA A 137 -7.55 20.65 10.82
C ALA A 137 -6.23 20.11 11.42
N HIS A 138 -5.31 19.63 10.57
CA HIS A 138 -4.10 18.90 11.01
C HIS A 138 -2.79 19.66 10.79
N GLY A 139 -2.82 20.79 10.09
CA GLY A 139 -1.62 21.55 9.69
C GLY A 139 -0.73 20.83 8.67
N ARG A 140 -1.18 19.69 8.11
CA ARG A 140 -0.44 18.85 7.16
C ARG A 140 -1.40 18.28 6.11
N GLY A 141 -0.91 17.99 4.90
CA GLY A 141 -1.75 17.47 3.81
C GLY A 141 -2.02 15.97 3.90
N LEU A 142 -3.24 15.54 3.55
CA LEU A 142 -3.68 14.14 3.57
C LEU A 142 -2.74 13.22 2.79
N LEU A 143 -2.31 13.62 1.58
CA LEU A 143 -1.38 12.82 0.76
C LEU A 143 -0.02 12.62 1.43
N LYS A 144 0.43 13.59 2.24
CA LYS A 144 1.68 13.43 3.00
C LYS A 144 1.51 12.36 4.07
N ASP A 145 0.40 12.38 4.80
CA ASP A 145 0.13 11.38 5.83
C ASP A 145 -0.11 9.98 5.26
N ILE A 146 -0.73 9.86 4.08
CA ILE A 146 -0.78 8.59 3.33
C ILE A 146 0.64 8.10 3.02
N LYS A 147 1.53 8.96 2.50
CA LYS A 147 2.92 8.55 2.23
C LYS A 147 3.63 8.11 3.50
N ARG A 148 3.47 8.80 4.64
CA ARG A 148 4.06 8.37 5.92
C ARG A 148 3.65 6.96 6.32
N MET A 149 2.36 6.65 6.18
CA MET A 149 1.85 5.31 6.49
C MET A 149 2.40 4.26 5.52
N ALA A 150 2.55 4.61 4.24
CA ALA A 150 3.21 3.74 3.25
C ALA A 150 4.69 3.48 3.61
N ASN A 151 5.41 4.53 4.01
CA ASN A 151 6.82 4.44 4.40
C ASN A 151 7.02 3.52 5.61
N VAL A 152 6.07 3.48 6.55
CA VAL A 152 6.10 2.53 7.68
C VAL A 152 6.09 1.08 7.18
N PHE A 153 5.26 0.77 6.18
CA PHE A 153 5.23 -0.57 5.58
C PHE A 153 6.54 -0.91 4.86
N GLU A 154 7.07 0.02 4.06
CA GLU A 154 8.35 -0.15 3.35
C GLU A 154 9.51 -0.30 4.35
N THR A 155 9.59 0.55 5.37
CA THR A 155 10.60 0.47 6.43
C THR A 155 10.53 -0.87 7.15
N PHE A 156 9.32 -1.36 7.47
CA PHE A 156 9.14 -2.68 8.08
C PHE A 156 9.74 -3.80 7.21
N LEU A 157 9.53 -3.77 5.89
CA LEU A 157 10.14 -4.73 4.98
C LEU A 157 11.67 -4.68 4.99
N GLY A 158 12.23 -3.46 5.04
CA GLY A 158 13.67 -3.27 5.15
C GLY A 158 14.23 -3.88 6.43
N ILE A 159 13.58 -3.66 7.58
CA ILE A 159 13.99 -4.26 8.86
C ILE A 159 13.87 -5.78 8.81
N LEU A 160 12.73 -6.32 8.34
CA LEU A 160 12.53 -7.76 8.21
C LEU A 160 13.62 -8.40 7.34
N PHE A 161 14.06 -7.73 6.28
CA PHE A 161 15.18 -8.17 5.47
C PHE A 161 16.50 -8.19 6.23
N PHE A 162 16.82 -7.12 6.97
CA PHE A 162 18.07 -7.06 7.74
C PHE A 162 18.12 -8.09 8.87
N GLU A 163 16.98 -8.42 9.49
CA GLU A 163 16.91 -9.39 10.58
C GLU A 163 16.80 -10.85 10.09
N GLN A 164 16.01 -11.11 9.04
CA GLN A 164 15.60 -12.48 8.66
C GLN A 164 15.87 -12.84 7.20
N GLY A 165 16.40 -11.89 6.42
CA GLY A 165 16.81 -12.11 5.03
C GLY A 165 15.67 -12.09 4.02
N PHE A 166 16.05 -12.20 2.74
CA PHE A 166 15.14 -12.05 1.60
C PHE A 166 14.00 -13.08 1.58
N SER A 167 14.30 -14.34 1.95
CA SER A 167 13.31 -15.41 1.94
C SER A 167 12.15 -15.16 2.91
N ALA A 168 12.42 -14.55 4.07
CA ALA A 168 11.38 -14.19 5.04
C ALA A 168 10.45 -13.10 4.48
N VAL A 169 11.03 -12.05 3.89
CA VAL A 169 10.28 -10.99 3.21
C VAL A 169 9.40 -11.54 2.10
N GLN A 170 9.96 -12.38 1.21
CA GLN A 170 9.22 -12.95 0.09
C GLN A 170 8.07 -13.85 0.58
N LEU A 171 8.31 -14.70 1.59
CA LEU A 171 7.29 -15.60 2.12
C LEU A 171 6.15 -14.82 2.78
N TRP A 172 6.47 -13.78 3.54
CA TRP A 172 5.48 -12.95 4.22
C TRP A 172 4.65 -12.13 3.23
N LEU A 173 5.31 -11.42 2.30
CA LEU A 173 4.63 -10.65 1.26
C LEU A 173 3.69 -11.54 0.44
N ARG A 174 4.10 -12.77 0.09
CA ARG A 174 3.26 -13.69 -0.68
C ARG A 174 1.96 -14.06 0.04
N GLN A 175 1.96 -14.17 1.37
CA GLN A 175 0.74 -14.45 2.13
C GLN A 175 -0.29 -13.32 2.01
N ILE A 176 0.20 -12.08 2.00
CA ILE A 176 -0.63 -10.87 1.89
C ILE A 176 -1.05 -10.63 0.44
N TYR A 177 -0.11 -10.68 -0.50
CA TYR A 177 -0.31 -10.20 -1.86
C TYR A 177 -0.93 -11.22 -2.80
N LYS A 178 -0.82 -12.53 -2.55
CA LYS A 178 -1.47 -13.55 -3.41
C LYS A 178 -2.99 -13.33 -3.58
N PRO A 179 -3.79 -13.10 -2.51
CA PRO A 179 -5.20 -12.78 -2.70
C PRO A 179 -5.41 -11.42 -3.40
N LEU A 180 -4.58 -10.41 -3.09
CA LEU A 180 -4.68 -9.08 -3.71
C LEU A 180 -4.39 -9.10 -5.22
N ILE A 181 -3.34 -9.83 -5.65
CA ILE A 181 -3.00 -10.05 -7.06
C ILE A 181 -4.18 -10.70 -7.79
N SER A 182 -4.79 -11.73 -7.18
CA SER A 182 -5.94 -12.42 -7.76
C SER A 182 -7.13 -11.49 -7.96
N ILE A 183 -7.39 -10.60 -6.99
CA ILE A 183 -8.49 -9.63 -7.03
C ILE A 183 -8.21 -8.52 -8.05
N ALA A 184 -6.99 -7.99 -8.05
CA ALA A 184 -6.57 -6.96 -8.99
C ALA A 184 -6.64 -7.46 -10.45
N ALA A 185 -6.20 -8.69 -10.70
CA ALA A 185 -6.28 -9.31 -12.03
C ALA A 185 -7.74 -9.49 -12.49
N ARG A 186 -8.66 -9.94 -11.62
CA ARG A 186 -10.09 -10.04 -11.95
C ARG A 186 -10.70 -8.67 -12.26
N ALA A 187 -10.44 -7.67 -11.41
CA ALA A 187 -10.94 -6.32 -11.60
C ALA A 187 -10.47 -5.68 -12.92
N LEU A 188 -9.31 -6.10 -13.42
CA LEU A 188 -8.79 -5.71 -14.73
C LEU A 188 -9.47 -6.45 -15.89
N HIS A 189 -9.76 -7.75 -15.75
CA HIS A 189 -10.37 -8.56 -16.81
C HIS A 189 -11.86 -8.26 -17.03
N ASP A 190 -12.58 -7.80 -16.01
CA ASP A 190 -14.00 -7.42 -16.09
C ASP A 190 -14.21 -6.09 -16.86
N LEU A 191 -13.44 -5.84 -17.92
CA LEU A 191 -13.48 -4.65 -18.79
C LEU A 191 -13.95 -4.97 -20.21
#